data_AF-A0A9J6GNS0-F1
#
_entry.id   AF-A0A9J6GNS0-F1
#
_cell.length_a   1.000
_cell.length_b   1.000
_cell.length_c   1.000
_cell.angle_alpha   90.00
_cell.angle_beta   90.00
_cell.angle_gamma   90.00
#
_symmetry.space_group_name_H-M   'P 1'
#
loop_
_entity.id
_entity.type
_entity.pdbx_description
1 polymer ?
#
loop_
_entity_poly.entity_id
_entity_poly.type
_entity_poly.pdbx_seq_one_letter_code
_entity_poly.pdbx_strand_id
1 'polypeptide(L)'
;MKKHKLRKLRKKMYFLWAKRRFRREKAKEQAFRAELLSQIHEAQAFDAEKFVKGVFDSIRNRPRPETREERRERMLDLMRKHRSNVQYIKPKFD
;
A
#
# COMPACT_ATOMS: atom_id res chain seq x y z
N MET A 1 -13.85 -11.80 -38.65
CA MET A 1 -13.91 -13.01 -37.77
C MET A 1 -13.61 -12.82 -36.27
N LYS A 2 -12.60 -12.03 -35.85
CA LYS A 2 -12.20 -11.89 -34.42
C LYS A 2 -13.36 -11.51 -33.46
N LYS A 3 -14.14 -10.48 -33.83
CA LYS A 3 -15.34 -10.02 -33.08
C LYS A 3 -16.39 -11.11 -32.90
N HIS A 4 -16.65 -11.92 -33.93
CA HIS A 4 -17.63 -13.00 -33.88
C HIS A 4 -17.20 -14.11 -32.90
N LYS A 5 -15.93 -14.54 -32.98
CA LYS A 5 -15.36 -15.51 -32.04
C LYS A 5 -15.43 -15.01 -30.60
N LEU A 6 -15.10 -13.72 -30.37
CA LEU A 6 -15.23 -13.10 -29.05
C LEU A 6 -16.67 -13.15 -28.54
N ARG A 7 -17.67 -12.79 -29.36
CA ARG A 7 -19.09 -12.84 -28.95
C ARG A 7 -19.51 -14.25 -28.52
N LYS A 8 -19.11 -15.29 -29.26
CA LYS A 8 -19.38 -16.69 -28.89
C LYS A 8 -18.70 -17.07 -27.57
N LEU A 9 -17.44 -16.67 -27.37
CA LEU A 9 -16.72 -16.91 -26.11
C LEU A 9 -17.42 -16.23 -24.92
N ARG A 10 -17.84 -14.97 -25.05
CA ARG A 10 -18.53 -14.25 -23.96
C ARG A 10 -19.81 -14.95 -23.53
N LYS A 11 -20.57 -15.49 -24.48
CA LYS A 11 -21.77 -16.30 -24.19
C LYS A 11 -21.42 -17.60 -23.46
N LYS A 12 -20.43 -18.35 -23.95
CA LYS A 12 -19.99 -19.62 -23.32
C LYS A 12 -19.45 -19.42 -21.91
N MET A 13 -18.71 -18.33 -21.67
CA MET A 13 -18.01 -18.07 -20.40
C MET A 13 -18.81 -17.21 -19.42
N TYR A 14 -20.01 -16.77 -19.77
CA TYR A 14 -20.79 -15.78 -19.00
C TYR A 14 -20.83 -16.08 -17.50
N PHE A 15 -21.25 -17.30 -17.13
CA PHE A 15 -21.38 -17.71 -15.73
C PHE A 15 -20.03 -17.80 -15.00
N LEU A 16 -19.00 -18.33 -15.65
CA LEU A 16 -17.66 -18.43 -15.07
C LEU A 16 -17.07 -17.04 -14.78
N TRP A 17 -17.23 -16.10 -15.71
CA TRP A 17 -16.76 -14.73 -15.52
C TRP A 17 -17.61 -13.95 -14.53
N ALA A 18 -18.93 -14.17 -14.50
CA ALA A 18 -19.81 -13.59 -13.48
C ALA A 18 -19.40 -14.05 -12.08
N LYS A 19 -19.12 -15.35 -11.89
CA LYS A 19 -18.58 -15.90 -10.63
C LYS A 19 -17.24 -15.26 -10.25
N ARG A 20 -16.33 -15.10 -11.21
CA ARG A 20 -15.03 -14.44 -10.96
C ARG A 20 -15.19 -12.97 -10.61
N ARG A 21 -16.10 -12.25 -11.28
CA ARG A 21 -16.42 -10.85 -11.00
C ARG A 21 -17.00 -10.72 -9.59
N PHE A 22 -18.00 -11.53 -9.25
CA PHE A 22 -18.61 -11.54 -7.93
C PHE A 22 -17.57 -11.74 -6.82
N ARG A 23 -16.66 -12.71 -6.96
CA ARG A 23 -15.58 -12.93 -5.98
C ARG A 23 -14.65 -11.72 -5.83
N ARG A 24 -14.33 -11.03 -6.93
CA ARG A 24 -13.51 -9.81 -6.89
C ARG A 24 -14.22 -8.67 -6.20
N GLU A 25 -15.50 -8.44 -6.52
CA GLU A 25 -16.29 -7.39 -5.89
C GLU A 25 -16.49 -7.66 -4.40
N LYS A 26 -16.77 -8.91 -4.00
CA LYS A 26 -16.84 -9.31 -2.60
C LYS A 26 -15.52 -9.05 -1.85
N ALA A 27 -14.38 -9.36 -2.46
CA ALA A 27 -13.07 -9.10 -1.85
C ALA A 27 -12.79 -7.60 -1.70
N LYS A 28 -13.14 -6.79 -2.71
CA LYS A 28 -13.03 -5.33 -2.62
C LYS A 28 -13.94 -4.77 -1.52
N GLU A 29 -15.18 -5.24 -1.45
CA GLU A 29 -16.13 -4.81 -0.43
C GLU A 29 -15.65 -5.17 0.98
N GLN A 30 -15.09 -6.37 1.16
CA GLN A 30 -14.51 -6.78 2.44
C GLN A 30 -13.32 -5.89 2.83
N ALA A 31 -12.42 -5.58 1.90
CA ALA A 31 -11.29 -4.69 2.15
C ALA A 31 -11.77 -3.28 2.52
N PHE A 32 -12.76 -2.76 1.79
CA PHE A 32 -13.37 -1.45 2.06
C PHE A 32 -14.03 -1.40 3.44
N ARG A 33 -14.79 -2.44 3.81
CA ARG A 33 -15.41 -2.54 5.15
C ARG A 33 -14.35 -2.59 6.26
N ALA A 34 -13.25 -3.32 6.04
CA ALA A 34 -12.16 -3.39 7.01
C ALA A 34 -11.48 -2.03 7.19
N GLU A 35 -11.26 -1.29 6.11
CA GLU A 35 -10.71 0.07 6.16
C GLU A 35 -11.61 1.02 6.96
N LEU A 36 -12.92 1.00 6.70
CA LEU A 36 -13.89 1.80 7.45
C LEU A 36 -13.91 1.45 8.94
N LEU A 37 -13.87 0.16 9.29
CA LEU A 37 -13.80 -0.26 10.69
C LEU A 37 -12.49 0.20 11.36
N SER A 38 -11.37 0.16 10.65
CA SER A 38 -10.09 0.70 11.15
C SER A 38 -10.22 2.17 11.48
N GLN A 39 -10.78 2.98 10.57
CA GLN A 39 -10.98 4.41 10.80
C GLN A 39 -11.90 4.68 12.00
N ILE A 40 -12.97 3.91 12.17
CA ILE A 40 -13.87 4.02 13.33
C ILE A 40 -13.12 3.69 14.62
N HIS A 41 -12.34 2.60 14.63
CA HIS A 41 -11.58 2.22 15.81
C HIS A 41 -10.49 3.23 16.16
N GLU A 42 -9.79 3.78 15.16
CA GLU A 42 -8.83 4.86 15.35
C GLU A 42 -9.50 6.11 15.94
N ALA A 43 -10.68 6.48 15.44
CA ALA A 43 -11.44 7.61 15.95
C ALA A 43 -11.97 7.37 17.38
N GLN A 44 -12.41 6.15 17.70
CA GLN A 44 -12.87 5.78 19.05
C GLN A 44 -11.72 5.70 20.06
N ALA A 45 -10.54 5.27 19.63
CA ALA A 45 -9.34 5.21 20.46
C ALA A 45 -8.64 6.57 20.59
N PHE A 46 -9.12 7.60 19.88
CA PHE A 46 -8.52 8.92 19.91
C PHE A 46 -8.67 9.56 21.29
N ASP A 47 -7.52 9.88 21.90
CA ASP A 47 -7.42 10.55 23.17
C ASP A 47 -6.77 11.93 22.96
N ALA A 48 -7.56 12.99 23.17
CA ALA A 48 -7.15 14.35 22.91
C ALA A 48 -5.97 14.79 23.79
N GLU A 49 -5.91 14.36 25.05
CA GLU A 49 -4.83 14.74 25.97
C GLU A 49 -3.50 14.15 25.52
N LYS A 50 -3.51 12.85 25.17
CA LYS A 50 -2.32 12.18 24.64
C LYS A 50 -1.85 12.78 23.33
N PHE A 51 -2.80 13.11 22.45
CA PHE A 51 -2.47 13.77 21.18
C PHE A 51 -1.75 15.10 21.41
N VAL A 52 -2.32 15.98 22.25
CA VAL A 52 -1.74 17.28 22.58
C VAL A 52 -0.38 17.13 23.27
N LYS A 53 -0.24 16.18 24.20
CA LYS A 53 1.05 15.88 24.83
C LYS A 53 2.10 15.46 23.80
N GLY A 54 1.75 14.58 22.86
CA GLY A 54 2.63 14.17 21.76
C GLY A 54 3.06 15.33 20.87
N VAL A 55 2.15 16.27 20.58
CA VAL A 55 2.49 17.50 19.85
C VAL A 55 3.52 18.32 20.63
N PHE A 56 3.29 18.58 21.92
CA PHE A 56 4.24 19.33 22.74
C PHE A 56 5.59 18.63 22.83
N ASP A 57 5.62 17.30 22.97
CA ASP A 57 6.86 16.53 23.01
C ASP A 57 7.61 16.61 21.67
N SER A 58 6.91 16.59 20.53
CA SER A 58 7.54 16.75 19.21
C SER A 58 8.14 18.14 19.00
N ILE A 59 7.50 19.18 19.53
CA ILE A 59 7.98 20.56 19.45
C ILE A 59 9.21 20.73 20.36
N ARG A 60 9.14 20.21 21.58
CA ARG A 60 10.22 20.28 22.57
C ARG A 60 11.46 19.49 22.13
N ASN A 61 11.25 18.29 21.59
CA ASN A 61 12.32 17.38 21.18
C ASN A 61 12.62 17.48 19.68
N ARG A 62 12.46 18.66 19.08
CA ARG A 62 12.73 18.85 17.65
C ARG A 62 14.21 18.52 17.37
N PRO A 63 14.52 17.58 16.46
CA PRO A 63 15.90 17.28 16.15
C PRO A 63 16.55 18.51 15.53
N ARG A 64 17.77 18.80 15.99
CA ARG A 64 18.62 19.82 15.36
C ARG A 64 18.76 19.51 13.86
N PRO A 65 18.81 20.54 13.00
CA PRO A 65 19.02 20.32 11.57
C PRO A 65 20.34 19.58 11.35
N GLU A 66 20.32 18.56 10.50
CA GLU A 66 21.51 17.77 10.18
C GLU A 66 22.59 18.66 9.55
N THR A 67 23.81 18.52 10.07
CA THR A 67 25.00 19.12 9.46
C THR A 67 25.28 18.46 8.10
N ARG A 68 25.99 19.16 7.20
CA ARG A 68 26.30 18.65 5.85
C ARG A 68 26.97 17.27 5.88
N GLU A 69 27.83 17.02 6.86
CA GLU A 69 28.56 15.76 7.04
C GLU A 69 27.63 14.63 7.51
N GLU A 70 26.78 14.89 8.50
CA GLU A 70 25.79 13.92 9.02
C GLU A 70 24.81 13.51 7.91
N ARG A 71 24.38 14.46 7.07
CA ARG A 71 23.53 14.19 5.91
C ARG A 71 24.22 13.27 4.89
N ARG A 72 25.52 13.47 4.66
CA ARG A 72 26.32 12.64 3.76
C ARG A 72 26.42 11.22 4.30
N GLU A 73 26.75 11.05 5.59
CA GLU A 73 26.83 9.72 6.20
C GLU A 73 25.47 9.00 6.21
N ARG A 74 24.38 9.70 6.53
CA ARG A 74 23.01 9.14 6.44
C ARG A 74 22.70 8.62 5.03
N MET A 75 23.09 9.36 3.99
CA MET A 75 22.93 8.93 2.61
C MET A 75 23.75 7.67 2.29
N LEU A 76 25.00 7.63 2.76
CA LEU A 76 25.85 6.45 2.59
C LEU A 76 25.26 5.22 3.32
N ASP A 77 24.71 5.41 4.52
CA ASP A 77 24.06 4.33 5.27
C ASP A 77 22.79 3.81 4.60
N LEU A 78 21.98 4.70 4.02
CA LEU A 78 20.84 4.28 3.21
C LEU A 78 21.29 3.47 1.99
N MET A 79 22.37 3.90 1.31
CA MET A 79 22.96 3.15 0.21
C MET A 79 23.48 1.78 0.66
N ARG A 80 24.16 1.69 1.81
CA ARG A 80 24.63 0.42 2.39
C ARG A 80 23.45 -0.51 2.72
N LYS A 81 22.40 0.03 3.37
CA LYS A 81 21.21 -0.72 3.79
C LYS A 81 20.41 -1.26 2.62
N HIS A 82 20.28 -0.50 1.54
CA HIS A 82 19.48 -0.87 0.38
C HIS A 82 20.31 -1.41 -0.81
N ARG A 83 21.62 -1.63 -0.64
CA ARG A 83 22.54 -2.09 -1.70
C ARG A 83 22.08 -3.37 -2.40
N SER A 84 21.42 -4.26 -1.67
CA SER A 84 20.94 -5.57 -2.16
C SER A 84 19.45 -5.58 -2.51
N ASN A 85 18.72 -4.47 -2.34
CA ASN A 85 17.30 -4.39 -2.62
C ASN A 85 17.04 -4.12 -4.12
N VAL A 86 17.54 -5.02 -4.96
CA VAL A 86 17.38 -4.96 -6.42
C VAL A 86 16.27 -5.93 -6.81
N GLN A 87 15.19 -5.41 -7.40
CA GLN A 87 14.17 -6.22 -8.06
C GLN A 87 14.76 -6.79 -9.36
N TYR A 88 15.47 -7.92 -9.28
CA TYR A 88 15.96 -8.61 -10.47
C TYR A 88 14.78 -9.14 -11.29
N ILE A 89 14.48 -8.50 -12.41
CA ILE A 89 13.60 -9.06 -13.43
C ILE A 89 14.40 -10.14 -14.15
N LYS A 90 14.19 -11.41 -13.80
CA LYS A 90 14.81 -12.53 -14.53
C LYS A 90 14.31 -12.51 -15.99
N PRO A 91 15.19 -12.44 -16.99
CA PRO A 91 14.78 -12.62 -18.38
C PRO A 91 14.19 -14.03 -18.52
N LYS A 92 13.03 -14.13 -19.16
CA LYS A 92 12.48 -15.41 -19.59
C LYS A 92 13.28 -15.81 -20.82
N PHE A 93 14.17 -16.78 -20.67
CA PHE A 93 14.72 -17.48 -21.82
C PHE A 93 13.64 -18.46 -22.27
N ASP A 94 13.10 -18.22 -23.47
CA ASP A 94 12.17 -19.11 -24.16
C ASP A 94 12.85 -20.42 -24.58
#